data_AF-A0A975G759-F1
#
_entry.id   AF-A0A975G759-F1
#
_cell.length_a   1.000
_cell.length_b   1.000
_cell.length_c   1.000
_cell.angle_alpha   90.00
_cell.angle_beta   90.00
_cell.angle_gamma   90.00
#
_symmetry.space_group_name_H-M   'P 1'
#
loop_
_entity.id
_entity.type
_entity.pdbx_description
1 polymer ?
#
loop_
_entity_poly.entity_id
_entity_poly.type
_entity_poly.pdbx_seq_one_letter_code
_entity_poly.pdbx_strand_id
1 'polypeptide(L)'
;MMVGPTLKGGLRIDAEDFQDWIILRYILADAEPAGLAQRLAGTAGAEAEDWEELVMPDLRETFEGQVGEVGRAIELAAKASAGGPGQVFIEKEDAEAWFGALNQARLALHSRYDFSEDEPDMSGMSNARRAAFFRYQFYTEIQILLLKRVLR
;
A
#
# COMPACT_ATOMS: atom_id res chain seq x y z
N MET A 1 5.17 -12.59 -9.88
CA MET A 1 5.00 -12.35 -8.44
C MET A 1 4.04 -13.33 -7.78
N MET A 2 4.44 -13.90 -6.64
CA MET A 2 3.62 -14.80 -5.82
C MET A 2 3.56 -14.32 -4.37
N VAL A 3 2.43 -14.55 -3.68
CA VAL A 3 2.28 -14.22 -2.25
C VAL A 3 1.89 -15.47 -1.47
N GLY A 4 2.66 -15.78 -0.42
CA GLY A 4 2.48 -16.98 0.40
C GLY A 4 2.65 -16.71 1.90
N PRO A 5 2.24 -17.64 2.78
CA PRO A 5 2.47 -17.54 4.22
C PRO A 5 3.93 -17.83 4.59
N THR A 6 4.41 -17.29 5.71
CA THR A 6 5.68 -17.69 6.34
C THR A 6 5.47 -18.73 7.44
N LEU A 7 6.54 -19.43 7.83
CA LEU A 7 6.51 -20.36 8.98
C LEU A 7 6.24 -19.66 10.32
N LYS A 8 6.46 -18.34 10.39
CA LYS A 8 6.26 -17.51 11.59
C LYS A 8 4.87 -16.86 11.63
N GLY A 9 3.99 -17.17 10.68
CA GLY A 9 2.64 -16.61 10.62
C GLY A 9 2.56 -15.23 9.96
N GLY A 10 3.62 -14.79 9.28
CA GLY A 10 3.64 -13.61 8.42
C GLY A 10 3.29 -13.93 6.96
N LEU A 11 3.55 -12.98 6.05
CA LEU A 11 3.48 -13.15 4.61
C LEU A 11 4.86 -13.05 3.95
N ARG A 12 4.98 -13.66 2.79
CA ARG A 12 6.13 -13.56 1.89
C ARG A 12 5.63 -13.16 0.51
N ILE A 13 6.27 -12.18 -0.10
CA ILE A 13 6.09 -11.81 -1.48
C ILE A 13 7.35 -12.24 -2.25
N ASP A 14 7.19 -13.12 -3.23
CA ASP A 14 8.24 -13.55 -4.14
C ASP A 14 8.23 -12.64 -5.37
N ALA A 15 9.27 -11.83 -5.52
CA ALA A 15 9.53 -11.03 -6.71
C ALA A 15 10.44 -11.84 -7.66
N GLU A 16 9.97 -12.10 -8.86
CA GLU A 16 10.63 -12.98 -9.83
C GLU A 16 11.61 -12.23 -10.73
N ASP A 17 11.33 -10.95 -11.01
CA ASP A 17 12.12 -10.13 -11.92
C ASP A 17 12.11 -8.64 -11.53
N PHE A 18 12.71 -7.82 -12.39
CA PHE A 18 12.77 -6.37 -12.21
C PHE A 18 11.41 -5.67 -12.23
N GLN A 19 10.43 -6.19 -13.00
CA GLN A 19 9.09 -5.62 -13.06
C GLN A 19 8.35 -5.80 -11.74
N ASP A 20 8.53 -6.95 -11.09
CA ASP A 20 7.97 -7.21 -9.76
C ASP A 20 8.47 -6.18 -8.74
N TRP A 21 9.77 -5.85 -8.75
CA TRP A 21 10.31 -4.80 -7.89
C TRP A 21 9.77 -3.40 -8.22
N ILE A 22 9.50 -3.10 -9.49
CA ILE A 22 8.83 -1.86 -9.88
C ILE A 22 7.43 -1.79 -9.29
N ILE A 23 6.64 -2.87 -9.39
CA ILE A 23 5.28 -2.94 -8.85
C ILE A 23 5.27 -2.71 -7.34
N LEU A 24 6.23 -3.31 -6.61
CA LEU A 24 6.39 -3.09 -5.17
C LEU A 24 6.71 -1.62 -4.85
N ARG A 25 7.63 -0.99 -5.60
CA ARG A 25 7.96 0.43 -5.42
C ARG A 25 6.79 1.36 -5.72
N TYR A 26 5.88 0.97 -6.61
CA TYR A 26 4.67 1.76 -6.85
C TYR A 26 3.77 1.89 -5.63
N ILE A 27 3.85 0.99 -4.64
CA ILE A 27 3.14 1.18 -3.35
C ILE A 27 3.50 2.54 -2.75
N LEU A 28 4.79 2.88 -2.77
CA LEU A 28 5.29 4.14 -2.20
C LEU A 28 4.89 5.34 -3.05
N ALA A 29 4.92 5.19 -4.37
CA ALA A 29 4.59 6.26 -5.30
C ALA A 29 3.09 6.57 -5.35
N ASP A 30 2.25 5.56 -5.14
CA ASP A 30 0.79 5.70 -5.11
C ASP A 30 0.30 6.09 -3.70
N ALA A 31 1.07 5.82 -2.64
CA ALA A 31 0.72 6.28 -1.30
C ALA A 31 0.77 7.82 -1.24
N GLU A 32 -0.32 8.42 -0.75
CA GLU A 32 -0.43 9.86 -0.50
C GLU A 32 -0.64 10.14 0.99
N PRO A 33 0.39 10.02 1.86
CA PRO A 33 0.25 10.20 3.31
C PRO A 33 -0.43 11.52 3.70
N ALA A 34 0.13 12.64 3.23
CA ALA A 34 -0.39 13.97 3.51
C ALA A 34 -1.79 14.19 2.91
N GLY A 35 -2.02 13.66 1.69
CA GLY A 35 -3.31 13.76 1.01
C GLY A 35 -4.41 12.98 1.75
N LEU A 36 -4.10 11.78 2.25
CA LEU A 36 -5.04 11.00 3.04
C LEU A 36 -5.34 11.66 4.39
N ALA A 37 -4.31 12.14 5.10
CA ALA A 37 -4.51 12.85 6.37
C ALA A 37 -5.44 14.06 6.17
N GLN A 38 -5.21 14.86 5.12
CA GLN A 38 -6.07 16.02 4.82
C GLN A 38 -7.51 15.61 4.49
N ARG A 39 -7.71 14.52 3.73
CA ARG A 39 -9.05 13.99 3.43
C ARG A 39 -9.77 13.55 4.70
N LEU A 40 -9.06 12.91 5.64
CA LEU A 40 -9.64 12.53 6.94
C LEU A 40 -10.03 13.75 7.77
N ALA A 41 -9.17 14.77 7.87
CA ALA A 41 -9.53 16.03 8.55
C ALA A 41 -10.75 16.72 7.91
N GLY A 42 -10.85 16.70 6.58
CA GLY A 42 -12.02 17.20 5.87
C GLY A 42 -13.34 16.49 6.23
N THR A 43 -13.28 15.26 6.76
CA THR A 43 -14.46 14.53 7.24
C THR A 43 -14.83 14.83 8.69
N ALA A 44 -13.95 15.45 9.48
CA ALA A 44 -14.16 15.75 10.89
C ALA A 44 -15.16 16.91 11.15
N GLY A 45 -15.52 17.70 10.12
CA GLY A 45 -16.57 18.71 10.22
C GLY A 45 -16.18 19.94 11.06
N ALA A 46 -17.09 20.40 11.94
CA ALA A 46 -16.96 21.67 12.68
C ALA A 46 -15.83 21.71 13.73
N GLU A 47 -15.13 20.60 13.96
CA GLU A 47 -13.96 20.48 14.85
C GLU A 47 -12.62 20.59 14.09
N ALA A 48 -12.66 20.99 12.81
CA ALA A 48 -11.49 20.98 11.92
C ALA A 48 -10.28 21.77 12.43
N GLU A 49 -10.48 22.87 13.17
CA GLU A 49 -9.37 23.70 13.66
C GLU A 49 -8.56 22.97 14.75
N ASP A 50 -9.23 22.40 15.76
CA ASP A 50 -8.60 21.58 16.80
C ASP A 50 -8.04 20.26 16.21
N TRP A 51 -8.69 19.71 15.18
CA TRP A 51 -8.21 18.54 14.46
C TRP A 51 -6.92 18.80 13.69
N GLU A 52 -6.82 19.95 13.02
CA GLU A 52 -5.62 20.36 12.28
C GLU A 52 -4.43 20.60 13.22
N GLU A 53 -4.65 21.10 14.43
CA GLU A 53 -3.59 21.34 15.40
C GLU A 53 -3.18 20.06 16.17
N LEU A 54 -4.16 19.23 16.57
CA LEU A 54 -3.92 18.17 17.55
C LEU A 54 -3.83 16.76 16.94
N VAL A 55 -4.44 16.51 15.77
CA VAL A 55 -4.57 15.17 15.20
C VAL A 55 -3.76 15.02 13.91
N MET A 56 -3.75 16.06 13.08
CA MET A 56 -3.07 16.03 11.78
C MET A 56 -1.56 15.77 11.84
N PRO A 57 -0.79 16.34 12.79
CA PRO A 57 0.64 16.04 12.91
C PRO A 57 0.89 14.55 13.13
N ASP A 58 0.21 13.95 14.10
CA ASP A 58 0.37 12.54 14.47
C ASP A 58 -0.08 11.60 13.34
N LEU A 59 -1.17 11.93 12.65
CA LEU A 59 -1.62 11.16 11.48
C LEU A 59 -0.61 11.20 10.34
N ARG A 60 -0.04 12.38 10.05
CA ARG A 60 0.98 12.52 9.00
C ARG A 60 2.23 11.73 9.37
N GLU A 61 2.72 11.88 10.59
CA GLU A 61 3.89 11.13 11.07
C GLU A 61 3.64 9.61 10.99
N THR A 62 2.46 9.16 11.43
CA THR A 62 2.08 7.74 11.36
C THR A 62 2.06 7.26 9.91
N PHE A 63 1.37 7.97 9.01
CA PHE A 63 1.24 7.53 7.63
C PHE A 63 2.56 7.56 6.86
N GLU A 64 3.38 8.57 7.09
CA GLU A 64 4.73 8.67 6.52
C GLU A 64 5.64 7.57 7.07
N GLY A 65 5.57 7.26 8.37
CA GLY A 65 6.28 6.17 9.01
C GLY A 65 5.94 4.81 8.37
N GLN A 66 4.66 4.51 8.19
CA GLN A 66 4.20 3.28 7.55
C GLN A 66 4.76 3.12 6.14
N VAL A 67 4.69 4.18 5.31
CA VAL A 67 5.23 4.15 3.94
C VAL A 67 6.75 4.01 3.96
N GLY A 68 7.44 4.70 4.88
CA GLY A 68 8.89 4.62 5.05
C GLY A 68 9.36 3.20 5.43
N GLU A 69 8.65 2.53 6.33
CA GLU A 69 8.95 1.16 6.75
C GLU A 69 8.80 0.17 5.60
N VAL A 70 7.68 0.23 4.88
CA VAL A 70 7.45 -0.60 3.68
C VAL A 70 8.53 -0.35 2.63
N GLY A 71 8.87 0.92 2.38
CA GLY A 71 9.91 1.28 1.42
C GLY A 71 11.28 0.72 1.79
N ARG A 72 11.65 0.82 3.07
CA ARG A 72 12.90 0.23 3.58
C ARG A 72 12.91 -1.29 3.40
N ALA A 73 11.80 -1.97 3.71
CA ALA A 73 11.71 -3.43 3.55
C ALA A 73 11.89 -3.85 2.08
N ILE A 74 11.24 -3.14 1.14
CA ILE A 74 11.35 -3.40 -0.30
C ILE A 74 12.78 -3.18 -0.79
N GLU A 75 13.41 -2.04 -0.44
CA GLU A 75 14.75 -1.73 -0.93
C GLU A 75 15.83 -2.64 -0.34
N LEU A 76 15.70 -3.04 0.93
CA LEU A 76 16.60 -4.02 1.53
C LEU A 76 16.53 -5.35 0.80
N ALA A 77 15.33 -5.84 0.50
CA ALA A 77 15.13 -7.09 -0.21
C ALA A 77 15.65 -7.01 -1.66
N ALA A 78 15.32 -5.95 -2.39
CA ALA A 78 15.75 -5.74 -3.77
C ALA A 78 17.29 -5.61 -3.87
N LYS A 79 17.92 -4.95 -2.90
CA LYS A 79 19.38 -4.85 -2.84
C LYS A 79 20.02 -6.21 -2.55
N ALA A 80 19.45 -6.99 -1.64
CA ALA A 80 19.94 -8.33 -1.30
C ALA A 80 19.85 -9.29 -2.50
N SER A 81 18.85 -9.14 -3.36
CA SER A 81 18.70 -9.93 -4.60
C SER A 81 19.46 -9.36 -5.81
N ALA A 82 20.16 -8.22 -5.65
CA ALA A 82 20.76 -7.46 -6.75
C ALA A 82 19.77 -7.15 -7.90
N GLY A 83 18.49 -6.97 -7.57
CA GLY A 83 17.40 -6.74 -8.53
C GLY A 83 16.94 -7.98 -9.29
N GLY A 84 17.52 -9.16 -9.02
CA GLY A 84 17.04 -10.45 -9.51
C GLY A 84 15.92 -11.03 -8.63
N PRO A 85 15.63 -12.34 -8.78
CA PRO A 85 14.64 -13.02 -7.96
C PRO A 85 14.93 -12.86 -6.46
N GLY A 86 13.93 -12.47 -5.68
CA GLY A 86 14.09 -12.24 -4.25
C GLY A 86 12.76 -12.22 -3.51
N GLN A 87 12.84 -12.01 -2.19
CA GLN A 87 11.70 -12.18 -1.29
C GLN A 87 11.59 -11.00 -0.35
N VAL A 88 10.36 -10.47 -0.22
CA VAL A 88 10.00 -9.53 0.84
C VAL A 88 9.22 -10.30 1.90
N PHE A 89 9.67 -10.22 3.14
CA PHE A 89 8.97 -10.80 4.28
C PHE A 89 8.19 -9.70 4.99
N ILE A 90 6.93 -9.99 5.31
CA ILE A 90 6.06 -9.17 6.13
C ILE A 90 5.80 -9.98 7.39
N GLU A 91 6.59 -9.75 8.43
CA GLU A 91 6.39 -10.43 9.70
C GLU A 91 5.22 -9.79 10.46
N LYS A 92 4.80 -10.40 11.57
CA LYS A 92 3.61 -9.96 12.30
C LYS A 92 3.75 -8.53 12.80
N GLU A 93 4.95 -8.15 13.19
CA GLU A 93 5.29 -6.83 13.71
C GLU A 93 5.24 -5.75 12.63
N ASP A 94 5.46 -6.11 11.35
CA ASP A 94 5.41 -5.18 10.22
C ASP A 94 4.00 -5.06 9.62
N ALA A 95 3.07 -5.94 10.02
CA ALA A 95 1.80 -6.14 9.32
C ALA A 95 0.91 -4.89 9.33
N GLU A 96 0.89 -4.12 10.41
CA GLU A 96 0.12 -2.88 10.50
C GLU A 96 0.67 -1.80 9.57
N ALA A 97 2.00 -1.66 9.50
CA ALA A 97 2.65 -0.72 8.60
C ALA A 97 2.37 -1.05 7.13
N TRP A 98 2.47 -2.34 6.78
CA TRP A 98 2.11 -2.82 5.44
C TRP A 98 0.63 -2.60 5.12
N PHE A 99 -0.27 -2.94 6.04
CA PHE A 99 -1.70 -2.72 5.84
C PHE A 99 -2.01 -1.24 5.63
N GLY A 100 -1.42 -0.36 6.43
CA GLY A 100 -1.55 1.09 6.35
C GLY A 100 -1.05 1.66 5.03
N ALA A 101 0.19 1.37 4.64
CA ALA A 101 0.76 1.86 3.38
C ALA A 101 -0.03 1.38 2.14
N LEU A 102 -0.43 0.10 2.12
CA LEU A 102 -1.29 -0.43 1.05
C LEU A 102 -2.66 0.26 1.02
N ASN A 103 -3.22 0.58 2.19
CA ASN A 103 -4.50 1.28 2.27
C ASN A 103 -4.39 2.70 1.72
N GLN A 104 -3.31 3.41 2.08
CA GLN A 104 -3.03 4.75 1.58
C GLN A 104 -2.93 4.75 0.04
N ALA A 105 -2.16 3.82 -0.53
CA ALA A 105 -2.01 3.68 -1.98
C ALA A 105 -3.33 3.30 -2.66
N ARG A 106 -4.07 2.34 -2.12
CA ARG A 106 -5.37 1.89 -2.66
C ARG A 106 -6.39 3.02 -2.67
N LEU A 107 -6.51 3.79 -1.59
CA LEU A 107 -7.46 4.91 -1.48
C LEU A 107 -7.08 6.08 -2.40
N ALA A 108 -5.79 6.37 -2.56
CA ALA A 108 -5.33 7.39 -3.50
C ALA A 108 -5.66 7.00 -4.96
N LEU A 109 -5.41 5.74 -5.35
CA LEU A 109 -5.77 5.25 -6.67
C LEU A 109 -7.29 5.26 -6.91
N HIS A 110 -8.07 4.85 -5.91
CA HIS A 110 -9.52 4.91 -5.96
C HIS A 110 -10.02 6.35 -6.21
N SER A 111 -9.55 7.30 -5.42
CA SER A 111 -9.92 8.71 -5.56
C SER A 111 -9.50 9.32 -6.89
N ARG A 112 -8.34 8.91 -7.44
CA ARG A 112 -7.78 9.48 -8.66
C ARG A 112 -8.44 8.96 -9.94
N TYR A 113 -8.82 7.70 -9.96
CA TYR A 113 -9.32 7.02 -11.17
C TYR A 113 -10.79 6.61 -11.10
N ASP A 114 -11.46 6.95 -10.00
CA ASP A 114 -12.86 6.64 -9.71
C ASP A 114 -13.14 5.14 -9.95
N PHE A 115 -12.38 4.30 -9.26
CA PHE A 115 -12.53 2.86 -9.36
C PHE A 115 -13.71 2.40 -8.52
N SER A 116 -14.78 1.91 -9.13
CA SER A 116 -15.88 1.25 -8.41
C SER A 116 -15.45 -0.11 -7.85
N GLU A 117 -16.24 -0.66 -6.92
CA GLU A 117 -16.12 -2.05 -6.48
C GLU A 117 -16.48 -3.06 -7.60
N ASP A 118 -17.26 -2.62 -8.60
CA ASP A 118 -17.60 -3.43 -9.77
C ASP A 118 -16.42 -3.62 -10.73
N GLU A 119 -16.36 -4.80 -11.36
CA GLU A 119 -15.38 -5.15 -12.38
C GLU A 119 -15.46 -4.16 -13.55
N PRO A 120 -14.42 -3.36 -13.83
CA PRO A 120 -14.57 -2.26 -14.77
C PRO A 120 -14.36 -2.73 -16.20
N ASP A 121 -15.13 -2.19 -17.15
CA ASP A 121 -14.95 -2.48 -18.58
C ASP A 121 -13.56 -1.99 -19.06
N MET A 122 -12.69 -2.95 -19.33
CA MET A 122 -11.30 -2.70 -19.74
C MET A 122 -11.15 -2.24 -21.19
N SER A 123 -12.17 -2.43 -22.04
CA SER A 123 -12.09 -2.23 -23.49
C SER A 123 -11.92 -0.75 -23.88
N GLY A 124 -12.45 0.18 -23.07
CA GLY A 124 -12.36 1.62 -23.28
C GLY A 124 -11.28 2.34 -22.46
N MET A 125 -10.51 1.63 -21.63
CA MET A 125 -9.56 2.30 -20.72
C MET A 125 -8.28 2.78 -21.39
N SER A 126 -7.66 3.82 -20.82
CA SER A 126 -6.28 4.17 -21.14
C SER A 126 -5.30 3.16 -20.52
N ASN A 127 -4.09 3.05 -21.06
CA ASN A 127 -3.04 2.20 -20.48
C ASN A 127 -2.69 2.61 -19.05
N ALA A 128 -2.69 3.91 -18.75
CA ALA A 128 -2.45 4.42 -17.41
C ALA A 128 -3.53 3.99 -16.41
N ARG A 129 -4.82 4.07 -16.80
CA ARG A 129 -5.93 3.62 -15.95
C ARG A 129 -5.91 2.12 -15.73
N ARG A 130 -5.63 1.32 -16.77
CA ARG A 130 -5.45 -0.13 -16.64
C ARG A 130 -4.31 -0.49 -15.69
N ALA A 131 -3.15 0.13 -15.86
CA ALA A 131 -2.00 -0.11 -14.97
C ALA A 131 -2.32 0.25 -13.51
N ALA A 132 -3.00 1.38 -13.28
CA ALA A 132 -3.47 1.77 -11.95
C ALA A 132 -4.48 0.76 -11.37
N PHE A 133 -5.39 0.22 -12.18
CA PHE A 133 -6.35 -0.78 -11.73
C PHE A 133 -5.66 -2.09 -11.30
N PHE A 134 -4.67 -2.57 -12.06
CA PHE A 134 -3.90 -3.74 -11.65
C PHE A 134 -3.19 -3.55 -10.32
N ARG A 135 -2.61 -2.37 -10.08
CA ARG A 135 -1.98 -2.03 -8.79
C ARG A 135 -3.01 -1.94 -7.66
N TYR A 136 -4.16 -1.31 -7.92
CA TYR A 136 -5.29 -1.26 -6.98
C TYR A 136 -5.74 -2.66 -6.53
N GLN A 137 -5.91 -3.59 -7.49
CA GLN A 137 -6.28 -4.98 -7.20
C GLN A 137 -5.17 -5.70 -6.41
N PHE A 138 -3.92 -5.54 -6.84
CA PHE A 138 -2.77 -6.10 -6.14
C PHE A 138 -2.68 -5.64 -4.67
N TYR A 139 -2.89 -4.35 -4.39
CA TYR A 139 -2.91 -3.83 -3.02
C TYR A 139 -4.05 -4.42 -2.20
N THR A 140 -5.25 -4.52 -2.81
CA THR A 140 -6.44 -5.10 -2.18
C THR A 140 -6.20 -6.55 -1.78
N GLU A 141 -5.63 -7.37 -2.66
CA GLU A 141 -5.36 -8.78 -2.38
C GLU A 141 -4.36 -8.97 -1.24
N ILE A 142 -3.28 -8.18 -1.19
CA ILE A 142 -2.32 -8.26 -0.07
C ILE A 142 -3.01 -7.84 1.24
N GLN A 143 -3.81 -6.78 1.25
CA GLN A 143 -4.57 -6.38 2.44
C GLN A 143 -5.50 -7.49 2.94
N ILE A 144 -6.23 -8.14 2.02
CA ILE A 144 -7.09 -9.28 2.35
C ILE A 144 -6.27 -10.41 2.98
N LEU A 145 -5.09 -10.71 2.44
CA LEU A 145 -4.20 -11.73 2.98
C LEU A 145 -3.66 -11.36 4.37
N LEU A 146 -3.28 -10.10 4.60
CA LEU A 146 -2.81 -9.60 5.90
C LEU A 146 -3.90 -9.75 6.97
N LEU A 147 -5.13 -9.32 6.68
CA LEU A 147 -6.27 -9.48 7.58
C LEU A 147 -6.59 -10.95 7.85
N LYS A 148 -6.59 -11.78 6.79
CA LYS A 148 -6.96 -13.19 6.91
C LYS A 148 -5.89 -14.02 7.59
N ARG A 149 -4.61 -13.63 7.64
CA ARG A 149 -3.54 -14.53 8.07
C ARG A 149 -2.64 -13.97 9.17
N VAL A 150 -2.50 -12.65 9.29
CA VAL A 150 -1.50 -12.04 10.16
C VAL A 150 -2.15 -11.18 11.26
N LEU A 151 -3.08 -10.30 10.88
CA LEU A 151 -3.76 -9.34 11.79
C LEU A 151 -4.98 -9.95 12.49
N ARG A 152 -4.88 -11.21 12.94
CA ARG A 152 -5.94 -11.89 13.72
C ARG A 152 -5.74 -11.74 15.22
#